data_AF-A0A392NEE0-F1
#
_entry.id   AF-A0A392NEE0-F1
#
_cell.length_a   1.000
_cell.length_b   1.000
_cell.length_c   1.000
_cell.angle_alpha   90.00
_cell.angle_beta   90.00
_cell.angle_gamma   90.00
#
_symmetry.space_group_name_H-M   'P 1'
#
loop_
_entity.id
_entity.type
_entity.pdbx_description
1 polymer ?
#
loop_
_entity_poly.entity_id
_entity_poly.type
_entity_poly.pdbx_seq_one_letter_code
_entity_poly.pdbx_strand_id
1 'polypeptide(L)'
;TIEVLDTLVEEGSDNMDVRNKEQVISRMKAAVASKQFGQEDTICSLVADACIQVCPKNPVNFNVDNIRVAKLLGGGLRNSTVVRGMVLKSDAVGSIKRMENAK
;
A
#
# COMPACT_ATOMS: atom_id res chain seq x y z
N THR A 1 1.75 -15.86 -31.85
CA THR A 1 1.25 -15.73 -30.45
C THR A 1 2.27 -15.13 -29.49
N ILE A 2 3.59 -15.27 -29.72
CA ILE A 2 4.63 -14.68 -28.86
C ILE A 2 4.79 -13.15 -29.09
N GLU A 3 4.50 -12.65 -30.28
CA GLU A 3 4.67 -11.22 -30.65
C GLU A 3 3.81 -10.22 -29.85
N VAL A 4 2.73 -10.69 -29.21
CA VAL A 4 1.84 -9.80 -28.42
C VAL A 4 2.40 -9.57 -27.02
N LEU A 5 3.25 -10.46 -26.50
CA LEU A 5 3.77 -10.34 -25.12
C LEU A 5 4.56 -9.04 -24.92
N ASP A 6 5.35 -8.65 -25.91
CA ASP A 6 6.17 -7.43 -25.86
C ASP A 6 5.29 -6.16 -25.78
N THR A 7 4.08 -6.20 -26.36
CA THR A 7 3.10 -5.09 -26.29
C THR A 7 2.38 -4.98 -24.95
N LEU A 8 2.44 -6.02 -24.11
CA LEU A 8 1.82 -6.01 -22.77
C LEU A 8 2.77 -5.51 -21.69
N VAL A 9 4.03 -5.25 -22.03
CA VAL A 9 4.99 -4.66 -21.11
C VAL A 9 4.66 -3.19 -20.92
N GLU A 10 4.47 -2.83 -19.67
CA GLU A 10 4.24 -1.45 -19.26
C GLU A 10 5.58 -0.69 -19.34
N GLU A 11 5.69 0.18 -20.35
CA GLU A 11 6.93 0.89 -20.71
C GLU A 11 7.50 1.71 -19.55
N GLY A 12 8.83 1.88 -19.51
CA GLY A 12 9.50 2.70 -18.50
C GLY A 12 9.57 2.08 -17.10
N SER A 13 9.44 0.75 -17.00
CA SER A 13 9.55 0.05 -15.71
C SER A 13 10.96 0.13 -15.10
N ASP A 14 12.01 0.25 -15.94
CA ASP A 14 13.41 0.29 -15.48
C ASP A 14 13.79 1.59 -14.77
N ASN A 15 13.16 2.71 -15.13
CA ASN A 15 13.45 4.05 -14.62
C ASN A 15 12.29 4.65 -13.81
N MET A 16 11.46 3.79 -13.22
CA MET A 16 10.26 4.22 -12.50
C MET A 16 10.60 4.99 -11.21
N ASP A 17 9.89 6.10 -10.97
CA ASP A 17 9.95 6.80 -9.69
C ASP A 17 9.03 6.14 -8.66
N VAL A 18 9.64 5.41 -7.72
CA VAL A 18 8.94 4.73 -6.62
C VAL A 18 8.28 5.67 -5.60
N ARG A 19 8.51 6.98 -5.70
CA ARG A 19 7.87 8.00 -4.85
C ARG A 19 6.71 8.70 -5.55
N ASN A 20 6.53 8.48 -6.85
CA ASN A 20 5.38 8.98 -7.59
C ASN A 20 4.21 8.00 -7.45
N LYS A 21 3.11 8.47 -6.87
CA LYS A 21 1.94 7.64 -6.55
C LYS A 21 1.30 7.06 -7.80
N GLU A 22 1.14 7.86 -8.85
CA GLU A 22 0.47 7.47 -10.08
C GLU A 22 1.25 6.37 -10.82
N GLN A 23 2.58 6.51 -10.89
CA GLN A 23 3.46 5.49 -11.49
C GLN A 23 3.37 4.17 -10.73
N VAL A 24 3.41 4.22 -9.40
CA VAL A 24 3.34 3.04 -8.53
C VAL A 24 1.97 2.35 -8.67
N ILE A 25 0.87 3.10 -8.70
CA ILE A 25 -0.49 2.57 -8.92
C ILE A 25 -0.59 1.82 -10.24
N SER A 26 -0.08 2.42 -11.33
CA SER A 26 -0.15 1.81 -12.66
C SER A 26 0.43 0.39 -12.68
N ARG A 27 1.60 0.19 -12.04
CA ARG A 27 2.28 -1.11 -12.04
C ARG A 27 1.57 -2.19 -11.23
N MET A 28 0.91 -1.81 -10.13
CA MET A 28 0.20 -2.79 -9.29
C MET A 28 -1.24 -3.05 -9.76
N LYS A 29 -1.81 -2.18 -10.61
CA LYS A 29 -3.22 -2.24 -11.02
C LYS A 29 -3.60 -3.58 -11.61
N ALA A 30 -2.81 -4.11 -12.55
CA ALA A 30 -3.07 -5.41 -13.16
C ALA A 30 -3.06 -6.56 -12.15
N ALA A 31 -2.07 -6.57 -11.24
CA ALA A 31 -1.95 -7.59 -10.20
C ALA A 31 -3.15 -7.57 -9.24
N VAL A 32 -3.58 -6.38 -8.81
CA VAL A 32 -4.73 -6.21 -7.92
C VAL A 32 -6.05 -6.53 -8.62
N ALA A 33 -6.26 -6.01 -9.85
CA ALA A 33 -7.47 -6.23 -10.63
C ALA A 33 -7.71 -7.73 -10.91
N SER A 34 -6.65 -8.53 -11.03
CA SER A 34 -6.77 -9.99 -11.20
C SER A 34 -7.46 -10.71 -10.04
N LYS A 35 -7.51 -10.08 -8.85
CA LYS A 35 -8.14 -10.64 -7.63
C LYS A 35 -9.29 -9.82 -7.10
N GLN A 36 -9.30 -8.50 -7.34
CA GLN A 36 -10.23 -7.53 -6.78
C GLN A 36 -10.71 -6.56 -7.86
N PHE A 37 -11.27 -7.12 -8.94
CA PHE A 37 -11.80 -6.35 -10.05
C PHE A 37 -12.93 -5.40 -9.61
N GLY A 38 -12.89 -4.15 -10.07
CA GLY A 38 -13.80 -3.07 -9.71
C GLY A 38 -13.41 -2.33 -8.42
N GLN A 39 -12.38 -2.78 -7.69
CA GLN A 39 -11.89 -2.15 -6.46
C GLN A 39 -10.40 -1.78 -6.53
N GLU A 40 -9.74 -2.10 -7.64
CA GLU A 40 -8.30 -1.94 -7.82
C GLU A 40 -7.86 -0.50 -7.59
N ASP A 41 -8.57 0.52 -8.07
CA ASP A 41 -8.15 1.91 -7.91
C ASP A 41 -8.09 2.33 -6.43
N THR A 42 -9.06 1.88 -5.63
CA THR A 42 -9.10 2.20 -4.20
C THR A 42 -8.01 1.44 -3.43
N ILE A 43 -7.84 0.15 -3.73
CA ILE A 43 -6.82 -0.68 -3.07
C ILE A 43 -5.42 -0.20 -3.46
N CYS A 44 -5.16 0.04 -4.75
CA CYS A 44 -3.87 0.47 -5.24
C CYS A 44 -3.48 1.84 -4.67
N SER A 45 -4.44 2.76 -4.54
CA SER A 45 -4.19 4.06 -3.89
C SER A 45 -3.72 3.91 -2.45
N LEU A 46 -4.38 3.05 -1.66
CA LEU A 46 -4.01 2.78 -0.26
C LEU A 46 -2.64 2.07 -0.15
N VAL A 47 -2.39 1.07 -1.01
CA VAL A 47 -1.13 0.34 -1.03
C VAL A 47 0.03 1.24 -1.44
N ALA A 48 -0.16 2.08 -2.47
CA ALA A 48 0.85 3.04 -2.92
C ALA A 48 1.22 4.03 -1.80
N ASP A 49 0.23 4.60 -1.12
CA ASP A 49 0.47 5.52 0.01
C ASP A 49 1.27 4.84 1.13
N ALA A 50 0.92 3.60 1.49
CA ALA A 50 1.63 2.84 2.52
C ALA A 50 3.09 2.55 2.11
N CYS A 51 3.32 2.11 0.87
CA CYS A 51 4.65 1.82 0.34
C CYS A 51 5.53 3.07 0.28
N ILE A 52 5.01 4.20 -0.21
CA ILE A 52 5.78 5.44 -0.32
C ILE A 52 6.19 5.96 1.06
N GLN A 53 5.31 5.85 2.07
CA GLN A 53 5.60 6.33 3.43
C GLN A 53 6.72 5.56 4.14
N VAL A 54 6.87 4.25 3.85
CA VAL A 54 7.92 3.41 4.45
C VAL A 54 9.16 3.29 3.55
N CYS A 55 9.14 3.87 2.36
CA CYS A 55 10.23 3.77 1.40
C CYS A 55 11.47 4.51 1.91
N PRO A 56 12.61 3.80 2.12
CA PRO A 56 13.84 4.43 2.57
C PRO A 56 14.46 5.32 1.47
N LYS A 57 15.53 6.05 1.82
CA LYS A 57 16.26 6.88 0.85
C LYS A 57 16.74 6.05 -0.35
N ASN A 58 17.27 4.86 -0.07
CA ASN A 58 17.63 3.86 -1.07
C ASN A 58 16.48 2.84 -1.25
N PRO A 59 15.76 2.86 -2.38
CA PRO A 59 14.62 1.96 -2.63
C PRO A 59 14.98 0.46 -2.59
N VAL A 60 16.23 0.08 -2.86
CA VAL A 60 16.67 -1.32 -2.84
C VAL A 60 16.54 -1.95 -1.44
N ASN A 61 16.59 -1.12 -0.40
CA ASN A 61 16.47 -1.56 0.99
C ASN A 61 15.01 -1.57 1.49
N PHE A 62 14.04 -1.52 0.60
CA PHE A 62 12.64 -1.58 0.96
C PHE A 62 12.31 -2.90 1.67
N ASN A 63 11.78 -2.82 2.88
CA ASN A 63 11.36 -3.99 3.64
C ASN A 63 9.82 -4.06 3.70
N VAL A 64 9.26 -5.14 3.17
CA VAL A 64 7.81 -5.41 3.15
C VAL A 64 7.24 -5.61 4.56
N ASP A 65 8.04 -6.03 5.54
CA ASP A 65 7.61 -6.24 6.93
C ASP A 65 7.25 -4.94 7.66
N ASN A 66 7.71 -3.81 7.14
CA ASN A 66 7.36 -2.48 7.66
C ASN A 66 5.90 -2.08 7.34
N ILE A 67 5.22 -2.85 6.49
CA ILE A 67 3.81 -2.64 6.16
C ILE A 67 2.98 -3.74 6.80
N ARG A 68 2.01 -3.36 7.62
CA ARG A 68 1.07 -4.28 8.26
C ARG A 68 -0.36 -3.90 7.93
N VAL A 69 -1.21 -4.91 7.77
CA VAL A 69 -2.64 -4.74 7.49
C VAL A 69 -3.45 -5.11 8.73
N ALA A 70 -4.24 -4.17 9.23
CA ALA A 70 -5.19 -4.40 10.33
C ALA A 70 -6.62 -4.47 9.77
N LYS A 71 -7.24 -5.65 9.83
CA LYS A 71 -8.65 -5.83 9.42
C LYS A 71 -9.58 -5.55 10.60
N LEU A 72 -10.35 -4.47 10.49
CA LEU A 72 -11.44 -4.13 11.42
C LEU A 72 -12.76 -4.48 10.76
N LEU A 73 -13.58 -5.29 11.43
CA LEU A 73 -14.88 -5.71 10.92
C LEU A 73 -15.93 -4.61 11.14
N GLY A 74 -16.90 -4.50 10.23
CA GLY A 74 -18.01 -3.53 10.32
C GLY A 74 -17.90 -2.30 9.42
N GLY A 75 -16.77 -2.11 8.72
CA GLY A 75 -16.56 -1.03 7.74
C GLY A 75 -16.39 -1.56 6.30
N GLY A 76 -16.54 -0.67 5.33
CA GLY A 76 -16.25 -0.96 3.91
C GLY A 76 -14.83 -0.52 3.50
N LEU A 77 -14.43 -0.88 2.28
CA LEU A 77 -13.12 -0.49 1.74
C LEU A 77 -12.92 1.04 1.70
N ARG A 78 -13.97 1.79 1.40
CA ARG A 78 -13.97 3.26 1.42
C ARG A 78 -13.69 3.89 2.80
N ASN A 79 -13.85 3.12 3.88
CA ASN A 79 -13.51 3.55 5.24
C ASN A 79 -12.06 3.21 5.62
N SER A 80 -11.30 2.57 4.73
CA SER A 80 -9.90 2.21 4.98
C SER A 80 -9.01 3.44 4.89
N THR A 81 -7.98 3.47 5.73
CA THR A 81 -7.00 4.55 5.76
C THR A 81 -5.60 4.00 6.04
N VAL A 82 -4.58 4.73 5.64
CA VAL A 82 -3.18 4.43 5.94
C VAL A 82 -2.78 5.18 7.20
N VAL A 83 -2.29 4.44 8.19
CA VAL A 83 -1.81 5.00 9.45
C VAL A 83 -0.29 4.95 9.47
N ARG A 84 0.35 6.09 9.72
CA ARG A 84 1.81 6.17 9.88
C ARG A 84 2.21 5.70 11.28
N GLY A 85 2.35 4.39 11.44
CA GLY A 85 2.70 3.76 12.71
C GLY A 85 2.13 2.35 12.80
N MET A 86 2.14 1.80 14.02
CA MET A 86 1.55 0.48 14.29
C MET A 86 0.11 0.63 14.80
N VAL A 87 -0.79 -0.21 14.30
CA VAL A 87 -2.19 -0.29 14.75
C VAL A 87 -2.41 -1.61 15.47
N LEU A 88 -2.94 -1.54 16.69
CA LEU A 88 -3.42 -2.68 17.45
C LEU A 88 -4.94 -2.74 17.36
N LYS A 89 -5.50 -3.95 17.21
CA LYS A 89 -6.96 -4.16 17.12
C LYS A 89 -7.67 -4.01 18.46
N SER A 90 -6.95 -4.24 19.55
CA SER A 90 -7.45 -4.12 20.91
C SER A 90 -7.23 -2.70 21.42
N ASP A 91 -8.22 -2.20 22.14
CA ASP A 91 -8.11 -0.92 22.84
C ASP A 91 -7.29 -1.08 24.15
N ALA A 92 -6.83 0.03 24.71
CA ALA A 92 -6.13 0.06 25.98
C ALA A 92 -7.02 -0.49 27.11
N VAL A 93 -6.49 -1.42 27.91
CA VAL A 93 -7.19 -1.98 29.08
C VAL A 93 -7.28 -0.96 30.22
N GLY A 94 -6.28 -0.06 30.32
CA GLY A 94 -6.25 1.01 31.32
C GLY A 94 -7.12 2.23 30.94
N SER A 95 -7.10 3.23 31.83
CA SER A 95 -7.83 4.49 31.64
C SER A 95 -7.15 5.48 30.68
N ILE A 96 -5.86 5.32 30.41
CA ILE A 96 -5.10 6.22 29.53
C ILE A 96 -5.29 5.79 28.06
N LYS A 97 -5.89 6.66 27.25
CA LYS A 97 -6.20 6.41 25.83
C LYS A 97 -5.32 7.17 24.84
N ARG A 98 -4.61 8.21 25.31
CA ARG A 98 -3.69 9.01 24.51
C ARG A 98 -2.49 9.38 25.37
N MET A 99 -1.30 9.21 24.80
CA MET A 99 -0.03 9.60 25.41
C MET A 99 0.87 10.17 24.33
N GLU A 100 1.55 11.27 24.63
CA GLU A 100 2.59 11.86 23.78
C GLU A 100 3.95 11.46 24.36
N ASN A 101 4.92 11.11 23.51
CA ASN A 101 6.23 10.59 23.91
C ASN A 101 6.14 9.39 24.88
N ALA A 102 5.38 8.37 24.48
CA ALA A 102 5.27 7.12 25.23
C ALA A 102 6.64 6.46 25.45
N LYS A 103 6.86 5.96 26.67
CA LYS A 103 8.09 5.27 27.07
C LYS A 103 8.00 3.77 26.85
#